data_AF-A0A2E7HE26-F1
#
_entry.id   AF-A0A2E7HE26-F1
#
_cell.length_a   1.000
_cell.length_b   1.000
_cell.length_c   1.000
_cell.angle_alpha   90.00
_cell.angle_beta   90.00
_cell.angle_gamma   90.00
#
_symmetry.space_group_name_H-M   'P 1'
#
loop_
_entity.id
_entity.type
_entity.pdbx_description
1 polymer ?
#
loop_
_entity_poly.entity_id
_entity_poly.type
_entity_poly.pdbx_seq_one_letter_code
_entity_poly.pdbx_strand_id
1 'polypeptide(L)'
;MSYVEQGGFVQRHHDRFPLHEQTGQLDLRCNVMVEKGDPLGNPIVEHKSWPVSVRSLWAFLPSERLHWTLPHQSDEPRIVFQYGFTVPAGFDLVSVPGTAGAATTTDDRNS
;
A
#
# COMPACT_ATOMS: atom_id res chain seq x y z
N MET A 1 9.84 -2.75 8.12
CA MET A 1 9.34 -1.62 8.93
C MET A 1 9.67 -0.34 8.19
N SER A 2 8.72 0.59 8.11
CA SER A 2 8.91 1.93 7.56
C SER A 2 8.73 2.94 8.69
N TYR A 3 9.71 3.83 8.85
CA TYR A 3 9.73 4.91 9.82
C TYR A 3 10.02 6.21 9.06
N VAL A 4 9.12 7.18 9.16
CA VAL A 4 9.21 8.44 8.42
C VAL A 4 9.02 9.58 9.39
N GLU A 5 10.05 10.41 9.52
CA GLU A 5 10.03 11.64 10.34
C GLU A 5 9.39 12.80 9.59
N GLN A 6 9.19 13.92 10.28
CA GLN A 6 8.70 15.16 9.70
C GLN A 6 9.50 15.56 8.45
N GLY A 7 8.80 15.94 7.39
CA GLY A 7 9.34 16.26 6.07
C GLY A 7 9.71 15.03 5.21
N GLY A 8 9.88 13.86 5.81
CA GLY A 8 10.17 12.62 5.10
C GLY A 8 8.98 12.11 4.29
N PHE A 9 9.26 11.33 3.25
CA PHE A 9 8.23 10.69 2.43
C PHE A 9 8.77 9.46 1.71
N VAL A 10 7.85 8.62 1.27
CA VAL A 10 8.12 7.53 0.33
C VAL A 10 7.93 8.09 -1.08
N GLN A 11 8.96 7.96 -1.91
CA GLN A 11 8.93 8.41 -3.31
C GLN A 11 7.88 7.64 -4.12
N ARG A 12 7.46 8.21 -5.25
CA ARG A 12 6.52 7.56 -6.18
C ARG A 12 7.21 6.47 -6.98
N HIS A 13 6.78 5.23 -6.81
CA HIS A 13 7.40 4.06 -7.43
C HIS A 13 6.43 2.87 -7.57
N HIS A 14 6.86 1.92 -8.38
CA HIS A 14 6.47 0.52 -8.32
C HIS A 14 7.60 -0.26 -7.67
N ASP A 15 7.28 -1.29 -6.92
CA ASP A 15 8.31 -2.21 -6.45
C ASP A 15 8.77 -3.13 -7.57
N ARG A 16 10.04 -3.55 -7.46
CA ARG A 16 10.59 -4.56 -8.34
C ARG A 16 10.42 -5.93 -7.70
N PHE A 17 9.71 -6.83 -8.39
CA PHE A 17 9.58 -8.22 -7.97
C PHE A 17 10.04 -9.18 -9.08
N PRO A 18 11.32 -9.63 -9.07
CA PRO A 18 11.88 -10.45 -10.15
C PRO A 18 11.14 -11.76 -10.42
N LEU A 19 10.51 -12.34 -9.39
CA LEU A 19 9.73 -13.58 -9.55
C LEU A 19 8.47 -13.38 -10.40
N HIS A 20 7.95 -12.16 -10.50
CA HIS A 20 6.83 -11.84 -11.37
C HIS A 20 7.14 -12.16 -12.83
N GLU A 21 8.30 -11.67 -13.32
CA GLU A 21 8.73 -11.87 -14.70
C GLU A 21 9.01 -13.36 -15.01
N GLN A 22 9.45 -14.13 -14.01
CA GLN A 22 9.86 -15.52 -14.19
C GLN A 22 8.72 -16.52 -14.04
N THR A 23 7.76 -16.25 -13.16
CA THR A 23 6.76 -17.24 -12.71
C THR A 23 5.32 -16.74 -12.76
N GLY A 24 5.11 -15.44 -13.04
CA GLY A 24 3.81 -14.79 -12.94
C GLY A 24 3.30 -14.60 -11.50
N GLN A 25 4.07 -14.99 -10.48
CA GLN A 25 3.70 -14.75 -9.08
C GLN A 25 3.63 -13.26 -8.78
N LEU A 26 2.78 -12.88 -7.84
CA LEU A 26 2.62 -11.50 -7.39
C LEU A 26 3.15 -11.36 -5.98
N ASP A 27 3.59 -10.15 -5.62
CA ASP A 27 3.91 -9.81 -4.25
C ASP A 27 2.71 -9.09 -3.60
N LEU A 28 2.22 -9.63 -2.49
CA LEU A 28 1.20 -8.99 -1.67
C LEU A 28 1.88 -8.35 -0.47
N ARG A 29 1.68 -7.04 -0.30
CA ARG A 29 2.17 -6.32 0.88
C ARG A 29 1.02 -6.00 1.81
N CYS A 30 1.06 -6.59 3.00
CA CYS A 30 0.19 -6.24 4.12
C CYS A 30 0.92 -5.25 5.03
N ASN A 31 0.25 -4.16 5.39
CA ASN A 31 0.83 -3.08 6.17
C ASN A 31 -0.07 -2.82 7.38
N VAL A 32 0.52 -2.59 8.54
CA VAL A 32 -0.16 -2.20 9.78
C VAL A 32 0.30 -0.81 10.16
N MET A 33 -0.65 0.12 10.29
CA MET A 33 -0.37 1.48 10.74
C MET A 33 -0.14 1.43 12.24
N VAL A 34 1.07 1.70 12.70
CA VAL A 34 1.40 1.69 14.13
C VAL A 34 1.22 3.09 14.71
N GLU A 35 1.68 4.10 13.97
CA GLU A 35 1.65 5.50 14.41
C GLU A 35 1.62 6.42 13.19
N LYS A 36 0.88 7.53 13.30
CA LYS A 36 0.88 8.65 12.36
C LYS A 36 0.24 9.86 13.03
N GLY A 37 0.62 11.07 12.66
CA GLY A 37 -0.23 12.24 12.87
C GLY A 37 -1.57 12.05 12.13
N ASP A 38 -2.70 12.30 12.78
CA ASP A 38 -4.03 12.17 12.16
C ASP A 38 -4.55 13.55 11.72
N PRO A 39 -5.00 13.77 10.46
CA PRO A 39 -5.23 12.83 9.34
C PRO A 39 -4.03 12.58 8.42
N LEU A 40 -2.83 13.03 8.79
CA LEU A 40 -1.61 12.93 7.99
C LEU A 40 -1.10 11.48 7.84
N GLY A 41 -0.08 11.29 6.99
CA GLY A 41 0.61 9.99 6.85
C GLY A 41 -0.18 8.88 6.15
N ASN A 42 -1.28 9.19 5.47
CA ASN A 42 -2.01 8.20 4.67
C ASN A 42 -1.18 7.74 3.46
N PRO A 43 -1.20 6.44 3.13
CA PRO A 43 -0.61 5.94 1.89
C PRO A 43 -1.43 6.43 0.68
N ILE A 44 -0.73 6.73 -0.40
CA ILE A 44 -1.34 6.95 -1.71
C ILE A 44 -1.06 5.73 -2.57
N VAL A 45 -2.11 5.12 -3.10
CA VAL A 45 -2.05 3.94 -3.99
C VAL A 45 -2.99 4.22 -5.15
N GLU A 46 -2.47 4.11 -6.38
CA GLU A 46 -3.23 4.44 -7.62
C GLU A 46 -3.89 5.81 -7.56
N HIS A 47 -3.11 6.84 -7.20
CA HIS A 47 -3.58 8.24 -7.11
C HIS A 47 -4.66 8.52 -6.05
N LYS A 48 -5.06 7.51 -5.29
CA LYS A 48 -6.03 7.63 -4.20
C LYS A 48 -5.31 7.61 -2.86
N SER A 49 -5.58 8.63 -2.04
CA SER A 49 -5.18 8.63 -0.63
C SER A 49 -6.13 7.72 0.14
N TRP A 50 -5.58 6.74 0.84
CA TRP A 50 -6.34 5.78 1.62
C TRP A 50 -6.35 6.19 3.09
N PRO A 51 -7.52 6.52 3.68
CA PRO A 51 -7.60 6.86 5.10
C PRO A 51 -7.38 5.59 5.93
N VAL A 52 -6.17 5.43 6.46
CA VAL A 52 -5.81 4.26 7.28
C VAL A 52 -5.64 4.71 8.73
N SER A 53 -6.55 4.26 9.59
CA SER A 53 -6.45 4.53 11.02
C SER A 53 -5.25 3.83 11.66
N VAL A 54 -4.75 4.39 12.76
CA VAL A 54 -3.78 3.71 13.63
C VAL A 54 -4.37 2.37 14.11
N ARG A 55 -3.53 1.33 14.14
CA ARG A 55 -3.85 -0.08 14.42
C ARG A 55 -4.73 -0.76 13.35
N SER A 56 -4.91 -0.14 12.19
CA SER A 56 -5.57 -0.78 11.04
C SER A 56 -4.57 -1.38 10.06
N LEU A 57 -5.06 -2.37 9.31
CA LEU A 57 -4.33 -3.03 8.24
C LEU A 57 -4.82 -2.54 6.88
N TRP A 58 -3.90 -2.40 5.93
CA TRP A 58 -4.21 -2.31 4.51
C TRP A 58 -3.25 -3.18 3.71
N ALA A 59 -3.74 -3.72 2.60
CA ALA A 59 -2.96 -4.55 1.71
C ALA A 59 -3.07 -4.07 0.26
N PHE A 60 -2.02 -4.29 -0.53
CA PHE A 60 -1.99 -4.03 -1.96
C PHE A 60 -0.85 -4.82 -2.63
N LEU A 61 -0.85 -4.88 -3.96
CA LEU A 61 0.18 -5.51 -4.78
C LEU A 61 1.19 -4.44 -5.23
N PRO A 62 2.33 -4.24 -4.55
CA PRO A 62 3.13 -3.02 -4.74
C PRO A 62 3.97 -3.04 -6.02
N SER A 63 4.20 -4.19 -6.66
CA SER A 63 4.79 -4.24 -8.00
C SER A 63 3.79 -3.83 -9.08
N GLU A 64 2.51 -4.15 -8.90
CA GLU A 64 1.47 -3.79 -9.86
C GLU A 64 0.92 -2.39 -9.64
N ARG A 65 0.97 -1.89 -8.39
CA ARG A 65 0.31 -0.65 -8.00
C ARG A 65 1.29 0.47 -7.71
N LEU A 66 1.08 1.60 -8.36
CA LEU A 66 1.87 2.80 -8.12
C LEU A 66 1.56 3.37 -6.74
N HIS A 67 2.59 3.61 -5.93
CA HIS A 67 2.38 4.01 -4.54
C HIS A 67 3.45 4.96 -3.99
N TRP A 68 3.04 5.78 -3.01
CA TRP A 68 3.87 6.79 -2.35
C TRP A 68 3.20 7.34 -1.08
N THR A 69 3.86 8.31 -0.43
CA THR A 69 3.25 9.18 0.57
C THR A 69 3.53 10.64 0.24
N LEU A 70 2.72 11.56 0.78
CA LEU A 70 3.12 12.97 0.85
C LEU A 70 4.21 13.15 1.92
N PRO A 71 4.94 14.28 1.90
CA PRO A 71 5.78 14.71 3.03
C PRO A 71 4.99 14.63 4.33
N HIS A 72 5.57 13.98 5.34
CA HIS A 72 4.94 13.84 6.65
C HIS A 72 4.99 15.19 7.38
N GLN A 73 3.84 15.71 7.80
CA GLN A 73 3.74 17.07 8.35
C GLN A 73 3.46 17.12 9.85
N SER A 74 3.58 15.99 10.56
CA SER A 74 3.42 15.95 12.03
C SER A 74 4.76 15.66 12.72
N ASP A 75 4.85 16.06 13.99
CA ASP A 75 6.05 15.90 14.80
C ASP A 75 6.23 14.43 15.25
N GLU A 76 5.12 13.70 15.42
CA GLU A 76 5.12 12.26 15.66
C GLU A 76 5.51 11.51 14.38
N PRO A 77 6.38 10.48 14.45
CA PRO A 77 6.76 9.73 13.27
C PRO A 77 5.59 8.94 12.68
N ARG A 78 5.62 8.74 11.37
CA ARG A 78 4.79 7.73 10.72
C ARG A 78 5.48 6.38 10.79
N ILE A 79 4.89 5.44 11.52
CA ILE A 79 5.43 4.08 11.72
C ILE A 79 4.49 3.05 11.10
N VAL A 80 5.05 2.21 10.23
CA VAL A 80 4.32 1.13 9.56
C VAL A 80 5.10 -0.18 9.62
N PHE A 81 4.43 -1.24 10.06
CA PHE A 81 4.95 -2.60 9.93
C PHE A 81 4.45 -3.21 8.62
N GLN A 82 5.35 -3.84 7.87
CA GLN A 82 5.09 -4.30 6.51
C GLN A 82 5.51 -5.76 6.41
N TYR A 83 4.62 -6.57 5.85
CA TYR A 83 4.78 -8.00 5.68
C TYR A 83 4.50 -8.35 4.22
N GLY A 84 5.47 -9.00 3.57
CA GLY A 84 5.37 -9.42 2.18
C GLY A 84 5.01 -10.89 2.08
N PHE A 85 4.14 -11.22 1.13
CA PHE A 85 3.75 -12.59 0.79
C PHE A 85 3.86 -12.78 -0.71
N THR A 86 4.27 -13.98 -1.14
CA THR A 86 4.15 -14.40 -2.53
C THR A 86 2.77 -15.02 -2.72
N VAL A 87 2.02 -14.53 -3.70
CA VAL A 87 0.71 -15.06 -4.06
C VAL A 87 0.72 -15.56 -5.51
N PRO A 88 -0.18 -16.50 -5.88
CA PRO A 88 -0.27 -17.00 -7.25
C PRO A 88 -0.58 -15.91 -8.27
N ALA A 89 -0.27 -16.20 -9.54
CA ALA A 89 -0.72 -15.38 -10.66
C ALA A 89 -2.26 -15.25 -10.64
N GLY A 90 -2.77 -14.05 -10.91
CA GLY A 90 -4.21 -13.78 -10.91
C GLY A 90 -4.86 -13.77 -9.52
N PHE A 91 -4.07 -13.66 -8.45
CA PHE A 91 -4.61 -13.43 -7.10
C PHE A 91 -5.44 -12.13 -7.07
N ASP A 92 -6.72 -12.25 -6.74
CA ASP A 92 -7.62 -11.11 -6.61
C ASP A 92 -7.69 -10.64 -5.16
N LEU A 93 -7.26 -9.40 -4.91
CA LEU A 93 -7.35 -8.77 -3.60
C LEU A 93 -8.73 -8.12 -3.45
N VAL A 94 -9.68 -8.88 -2.93
CA VAL A 94 -11.04 -8.39 -2.67
C VAL A 94 -11.05 -7.48 -1.45
N SER A 95 -11.68 -6.31 -1.57
CA SER A 95 -11.94 -5.43 -0.43
C SER A 95 -13.01 -6.06 0.47
N VAL A 96 -12.68 -6.31 1.74
CA VAL A 96 -13.67 -6.76 2.72
C VAL A 96 -14.36 -5.52 3.29
N PRO A 97 -15.72 -5.47 3.35
CA PRO A 97 -16.42 -4.37 3.99
C PRO A 97 -15.90 -4.12 5.41
N GLY A 98 -15.53 -2.87 5.72
CA GLY A 98 -14.93 -2.51 7.01
C GLY A 98 -13.40 -2.58 7.08
N THR A 99 -12.72 -2.99 6.00
CA THR A 99 -11.27 -2.84 5.84
C THR A 99 -10.98 -1.73 4.81
N ALA A 100 -9.99 -0.88 5.07
CA ALA A 100 -9.47 0.05 4.07
C ALA A 100 -8.67 -0.74 3.02
N GLY A 101 -9.37 -1.36 2.07
CA GLY A 101 -8.78 -2.13 0.98
C GLY A 101 -8.76 -1.34 -0.32
N ALA A 102 -7.58 -1.24 -0.93
CA ALA A 102 -7.44 -0.81 -2.32
C ALA A 102 -7.66 -2.00 -3.27
N ALA A 103 -8.92 -2.39 -3.43
CA ALA A 103 -9.34 -3.23 -4.54
C ALA A 103 -9.68 -2.32 -5.72
N THR A 104 -9.07 -2.55 -6.89
CA THR A 104 -9.72 -2.20 -8.14
C THR A 104 -9.82 -3.46 -8.96
N THR A 105 -11.06 -3.87 -9.21
CA THR A 105 -11.44 -4.85 -10.20
C THR A 105 -10.86 -4.41 -11.55
N THR A 106 -10.07 -5.27 -12.19
CA THR A 106 -9.84 -5.15 -13.62
C THR A 106 -11.11 -5.61 -14.34
N ASP A 107 -11.97 -4.67 -14.73
CA ASP A 107 -12.77 -4.85 -15.94
C ASP A 107 -13.34 -3.50 -16.41
N ASP A 108 -12.72 -2.92 -17.44
CA ASP A 108 -13.29 -1.83 -18.26
C ASP A 108 -12.60 -1.88 -19.65
N ARG A 109 -12.61 -3.06 -20.28
CA ARG A 109 -12.31 -3.20 -21.71
C ARG A 109 -13.48 -3.89 -22.41
N ASN A 110 -14.60 -3.19 -22.50
CA ASN A 110 -15.54 -3.30 -23.62
C ASN A 110 -16.57 -2.16 -23.54
N SER A 111 -16.28 -1.05 -24.21
CA SER A 111 -17.24 -0.06 -24.69
C SER A 111 -16.66 0.62 -25.92
#